data_AF-A0A959Q3M3-F1
#
_entry.id   AF-A0A959Q3M3-F1
#
_cell.length_a   1.000
_cell.length_b   1.000
_cell.length_c   1.000
_cell.angle_alpha   90.00
_cell.angle_beta   90.00
_cell.angle_gamma   90.00
#
_symmetry.space_group_name_H-M   'P 1'
#
loop_
_entity.id
_entity.type
_entity.pdbx_description
1 polymer ?
#
loop_
_entity_poly.entity_id
_entity_poly.type
_entity_poly.pdbx_seq_one_letter_code
_entity_poly.pdbx_strand_id
1 'polypeptide(L)'
;MLFGFFYSLPFAGYFFPGNSGLSSLMLMNIYFIFAIPLGFMILFFVRLINRHRLNPRIRTGMWIFFSLNVVSLFALGSLMLSHFNSKSLESDVKATLNVDTLHIEHLYNPMQESLMNFGNLKLGDDYLISNDVFLNFTSTENADFEIVETREGRGKTQEEAQSFLDHVNYVSNISDNKLAYQTIFSIPAGNKWRDQKIRLQVNVPVGKFIAFDNNSRRIWLSVKEGNYQHPQAGSIYQMTADGFVCVTCPKEAEAAQ
;
A
#
# COMPACT_ATOMS: atom_id res chain seq x y z
N MET A 1 20.16 16.32 -5.99
CA MET A 1 20.22 14.85 -6.12
C MET A 1 20.86 14.17 -4.90
N LEU A 2 22.03 14.59 -4.41
CA LEU A 2 22.67 14.00 -3.21
C LEU A 2 21.81 14.06 -1.93
N PHE A 3 21.08 15.15 -1.69
CA PHE A 3 20.20 15.26 -0.53
C PHE A 3 19.08 14.21 -0.52
N GLY A 4 18.46 13.93 -1.68
CA GLY A 4 17.39 12.93 -1.78
C GLY A 4 17.84 11.48 -1.52
N PHE A 5 19.14 11.19 -1.63
CA PHE A 5 19.70 9.89 -1.28
C PHE A 5 19.66 9.63 0.23
N PHE A 6 20.00 10.64 1.04
CA PHE A 6 20.01 10.48 2.50
C PHE A 6 18.58 10.42 3.08
N TYR A 7 17.65 11.18 2.49
CA TYR A 7 16.24 11.15 2.92
C TYR A 7 15.52 9.83 2.56
N SER A 8 16.04 9.01 1.63
CA SER A 8 15.45 7.70 1.29
C SER A 8 16.06 6.52 2.04
N LEU A 9 17.12 6.73 2.84
CA LEU A 9 17.76 5.68 3.65
C LEU A 9 16.79 5.02 4.65
N PRO A 10 15.96 5.76 5.41
CA PRO A 10 15.04 5.13 6.34
C PRO A 10 14.00 4.25 5.63
N PHE A 11 13.53 4.68 4.45
CA PHE A 11 12.62 3.88 3.61
C PHE A 11 13.30 2.59 3.11
N ALA A 12 14.56 2.67 2.67
CA ALA A 12 15.33 1.49 2.27
C ALA A 12 15.56 0.49 3.43
N GLY A 13 15.46 0.96 4.69
CA GLY A 13 15.53 0.12 5.89
C GLY A 13 14.39 -0.89 5.99
N TYR A 14 13.21 -0.59 5.47
CA TYR A 14 12.06 -1.52 5.45
C TYR A 14 12.23 -2.69 4.46
N PHE A 15 13.17 -2.56 3.51
CA PHE A 15 13.50 -3.65 2.58
C PHE A 15 14.51 -4.63 3.17
N PHE A 16 15.53 -4.15 3.87
CA PHE A 16 16.59 -4.96 4.48
C PHE A 16 16.86 -4.52 5.93
N PRO A 17 15.89 -4.69 6.85
CA PRO A 17 16.06 -4.27 8.24
C PRO A 17 17.21 -5.05 8.90
N GLY A 18 17.96 -4.36 9.76
CA GLY A 18 19.14 -4.90 10.41
C GLY A 18 20.38 -5.01 9.51
N ASN A 19 20.29 -4.72 8.20
CA ASN A 19 21.43 -4.74 7.29
C ASN A 19 21.57 -3.42 6.53
N SER A 20 22.07 -2.40 7.25
CA SER A 20 22.29 -1.05 6.72
C SER A 20 23.24 -1.03 5.51
N GLY A 21 24.18 -1.97 5.43
CA GLY A 21 25.08 -2.14 4.29
C GLY A 21 24.33 -2.49 3.00
N LEU A 22 23.41 -3.46 3.06
CA LEU A 22 22.59 -3.84 1.90
C LEU A 22 21.62 -2.72 1.48
N SER A 23 20.95 -2.06 2.42
CA SER A 23 20.08 -0.92 2.12
C SER A 23 20.86 0.24 1.46
N SER A 24 22.06 0.56 1.98
CA SER A 24 22.91 1.60 1.41
C SER A 24 23.42 1.22 0.03
N LEU A 25 23.83 -0.04 -0.17
CA LEU A 25 24.29 -0.55 -1.46
C LEU A 25 23.16 -0.53 -2.50
N MET A 26 21.93 -0.88 -2.12
CA MET A 26 20.76 -0.80 -3.00
C MET A 26 20.54 0.65 -3.48
N LEU A 27 20.53 1.61 -2.56
CA LEU A 27 20.38 3.02 -2.92
C LEU A 27 21.53 3.52 -3.78
N MET A 28 22.78 3.11 -3.51
CA MET A 28 23.94 3.49 -4.31
C MET A 28 23.81 2.96 -5.74
N ASN A 29 23.34 1.71 -5.90
CA ASN A 29 23.06 1.15 -7.21
C ASN A 29 21.99 1.96 -7.96
N ILE A 30 20.88 2.29 -7.30
CA ILE A 30 19.84 3.15 -7.90
C ILE A 30 20.41 4.54 -8.24
N TYR A 31 21.27 5.13 -7.42
CA TYR A 31 21.88 6.42 -7.75
C TYR A 31 22.75 6.34 -9.00
N PHE A 32 23.65 5.36 -9.08
CA PHE A 32 24.61 5.25 -10.18
C PHE A 32 23.98 4.78 -11.49
N ILE A 33 22.86 4.05 -11.45
CA ILE A 33 22.11 3.68 -12.66
C ILE A 33 21.61 4.92 -13.42
N PHE A 34 21.31 6.02 -12.70
CA PHE A 34 20.89 7.28 -13.31
C PHE A 34 22.06 8.26 -13.48
N ALA A 35 22.97 8.34 -12.50
CA ALA A 35 24.06 9.30 -12.52
C ALA A 35 25.08 9.03 -13.64
N ILE A 36 25.38 7.76 -13.95
CA ILE A 36 26.38 7.42 -14.96
C ILE A 36 25.88 7.72 -16.38
N PRO A 37 24.68 7.29 -16.82
CA PRO A 37 24.13 7.68 -18.12
C PRO A 37 23.96 9.19 -18.25
N LEU A 38 23.51 9.87 -17.20
CA LEU A 38 23.42 11.33 -17.19
C LEU A 38 24.81 11.97 -17.36
N GLY A 39 25.83 11.45 -16.69
CA GLY A 39 27.22 11.86 -16.88
C GLY A 39 27.71 11.66 -18.32
N PHE A 40 27.43 10.50 -18.92
CA PHE A 40 27.73 10.26 -20.34
C PHE A 40 27.03 11.26 -21.26
N MET A 41 25.75 11.57 -20.99
CA MET A 41 24.97 12.54 -21.75
C MET A 41 25.57 13.95 -21.65
N ILE A 42 25.95 14.39 -20.45
CA ILE A 42 26.62 15.69 -20.25
C ILE A 42 27.93 15.75 -21.01
N LEU A 43 28.78 14.71 -20.90
CA LEU A 43 30.06 14.66 -21.59
C LEU A 43 29.90 14.58 -23.12
N PHE A 44 28.82 13.96 -23.59
CA PHE A 44 28.45 13.95 -25.00
C PHE A 44 28.10 15.35 -25.51
N PHE A 45 27.32 16.13 -24.75
CA PHE A 45 27.04 17.54 -25.09
C PHE A 45 28.29 18.43 -25.04
N VAL A 46 29.16 18.26 -24.04
CA VAL A 46 30.44 19.00 -23.97
C VAL A 46 31.31 18.71 -25.20
N ARG A 47 31.33 17.45 -25.67
CA ARG A 47 32.02 17.08 -26.90
C ARG A 47 31.45 17.77 -28.14
N LEU A 48 30.14 18.02 -28.19
CA LEU A 48 29.50 18.71 -29.32
C LEU A 48 30.02 20.15 -29.45
N ILE A 49 30.23 20.83 -28.33
CA ILE A 49 30.66 22.24 -28.26
C ILE A 49 32.18 22.36 -28.39
N ASN A 50 32.94 21.65 -27.55
CA ASN A 50 34.38 21.86 -27.41
C ASN A 50 35.24 20.88 -28.22
N ARG A 51 34.64 19.93 -28.95
CA ARG A 51 35.32 18.82 -29.69
C ARG A 51 36.31 17.98 -28.87
N HIS A 52 36.46 18.24 -27.57
CA HIS A 52 37.29 17.44 -26.67
C HIS A 52 36.74 16.03 -26.56
N ARG A 53 37.61 15.04 -26.77
CA ARG A 53 37.28 13.63 -26.63
C ARG A 53 37.64 13.16 -25.22
N LEU A 54 36.75 12.39 -24.60
CA LEU A 54 37.04 11.70 -23.36
C LEU A 54 38.25 10.79 -23.51
N ASN A 55 39.12 10.79 -22.51
CA ASN A 55 40.23 9.84 -22.45
C ASN A 55 39.67 8.40 -22.52
N PRO A 56 40.15 7.54 -23.42
CA PRO A 56 39.65 6.18 -23.57
C PRO A 56 39.72 5.38 -22.26
N ARG A 57 40.71 5.61 -21.40
CA ARG A 57 40.81 4.95 -20.09
C ARG A 57 39.63 5.29 -19.17
N ILE A 58 39.27 6.58 -19.09
CA ILE A 58 38.14 7.06 -18.27
C ILE A 58 36.83 6.50 -18.82
N ARG A 59 36.64 6.55 -20.14
CA ARG A 59 35.45 6.00 -20.80
C ARG A 59 35.28 4.50 -20.50
N THR A 60 36.35 3.72 -20.65
CA THR A 60 36.32 2.27 -20.35
C THR A 60 36.07 2.03 -18.86
N GLY A 61 36.69 2.80 -17.97
CA GLY A 61 36.44 2.71 -16.53
C GLY A 61 34.99 2.98 -16.14
N MET A 62 34.36 4.00 -16.73
CA MET A 62 32.93 4.29 -16.52
C MET A 62 32.04 3.14 -16.99
N TRP A 63 32.34 2.53 -18.13
CA TRP A 63 31.60 1.35 -18.62
C TRP A 63 31.76 0.15 -17.70
N ILE A 64 32.99 -0.16 -17.26
CA ILE A 64 33.24 -1.26 -16.32
C ILE A 64 32.47 -1.04 -15.01
N PHE A 65 32.56 0.17 -14.44
CA PHE A 65 31.86 0.51 -13.21
C PHE A 65 30.34 0.42 -13.37
N PHE A 66 29.81 0.91 -14.50
CA PHE A 66 28.38 0.78 -14.81
C PHE A 66 27.96 -0.68 -14.94
N SER A 67 28.73 -1.52 -15.63
CA SER A 67 28.45 -2.95 -15.74
C SER A 67 28.44 -3.65 -14.38
N LEU A 68 29.40 -3.34 -13.50
CA LEU A 68 29.42 -3.88 -12.14
C LEU A 68 28.21 -3.42 -11.31
N ASN A 69 27.81 -2.15 -11.46
CA ASN A 69 26.63 -1.60 -10.82
C ASN A 69 25.34 -2.31 -11.27
N VAL A 70 25.19 -2.54 -12.58
CA VAL A 70 24.07 -3.29 -13.14
C VAL A 70 24.03 -4.72 -12.58
N VAL A 71 25.16 -5.43 -12.58
CA VAL A 71 25.24 -6.79 -12.01
C VAL A 71 24.88 -6.81 -10.52
N SER A 72 25.38 -5.84 -9.74
CA SER A 72 25.06 -5.72 -8.32
C SER A 72 23.56 -5.44 -8.11
N LEU A 73 22.96 -4.54 -8.89
CA LEU A 73 21.54 -4.24 -8.82
C LEU A 73 20.69 -5.48 -9.13
N PHE A 74 21.03 -6.24 -10.18
CA PHE A 74 20.33 -7.48 -10.51
C PHE A 74 20.46 -8.53 -9.41
N ALA A 75 21.64 -8.69 -8.80
CA ALA A 75 21.84 -9.62 -7.70
C ALA A 75 21.00 -9.25 -6.47
N LEU A 76 21.01 -7.97 -6.07
CA LEU A 76 20.20 -7.47 -4.95
C LEU A 76 18.70 -7.56 -5.24
N GLY A 77 18.29 -7.22 -6.47
CA GLY A 77 16.91 -7.33 -6.91
C GLY A 77 16.41 -8.77 -6.89
N SER A 78 17.21 -9.73 -7.39
CA SER A 78 16.88 -11.16 -7.34
C SER A 78 16.78 -11.67 -5.91
N LEU A 79 17.71 -11.28 -5.04
CA LEU A 79 17.63 -11.60 -3.61
C LEU A 79 16.34 -11.05 -3.02
N MET A 80 16.02 -9.77 -3.25
CA MET A 80 14.79 -9.15 -2.77
C MET A 80 13.55 -9.92 -3.24
N LEU A 81 13.45 -10.21 -4.55
CA LEU A 81 12.31 -10.93 -5.13
C LEU A 81 12.13 -12.32 -4.53
N SER A 82 13.21 -13.01 -4.18
CA SER A 82 13.12 -14.32 -3.51
C SER A 82 12.42 -14.26 -2.14
N HIS A 83 12.39 -13.10 -1.49
CA HIS A 83 11.63 -12.87 -0.25
C HIS A 83 10.13 -12.60 -0.48
N PHE A 84 9.63 -12.74 -1.71
CA PHE A 84 8.20 -12.61 -2.05
C PHE A 84 7.59 -13.93 -2.56
N ASN A 85 8.35 -15.04 -2.49
CA ASN A 85 7.97 -16.34 -3.04
C ASN A 85 6.79 -17.01 -2.32
N SER A 86 6.70 -16.84 -1.01
CA SER A 86 5.64 -17.42 -0.19
C SER A 86 4.66 -16.33 0.26
N LYS A 87 3.40 -16.72 0.43
CA LYS A 87 2.32 -15.87 0.91
C LYS A 87 1.73 -16.49 2.18
N SER A 88 1.51 -15.67 3.20
CA SER A 88 0.68 -16.03 4.36
C SER A 88 -0.64 -15.28 4.32
N LEU A 89 -1.67 -15.93 4.84
CA LEU A 89 -3.03 -15.42 4.97
C LEU A 89 -3.54 -15.80 6.36
N GLU A 90 -3.87 -14.80 7.16
CA GLU A 90 -4.51 -14.95 8.45
C GLU A 90 -5.93 -14.36 8.33
N SER A 91 -6.96 -15.14 8.60
CA SER A 91 -8.35 -14.69 8.52
C SER A 91 -9.07 -14.96 9.82
N ASP A 92 -9.72 -13.93 10.35
CA ASP A 92 -10.41 -13.96 11.63
C ASP A 92 -11.82 -13.38 11.49
N VAL A 93 -12.81 -14.08 12.03
CA VAL A 93 -14.20 -13.61 12.07
C VAL A 93 -14.30 -12.65 13.25
N LYS A 94 -14.34 -11.35 12.96
CA LYS A 94 -14.33 -10.32 14.00
C LYS A 94 -15.68 -10.14 14.68
N ALA A 95 -16.77 -10.33 13.95
CA ALA A 95 -18.13 -10.25 14.51
C ALA A 95 -19.17 -10.92 13.62
N THR A 96 -20.24 -11.39 14.28
CA THR A 96 -21.52 -11.75 13.66
C THR A 96 -22.61 -10.89 14.29
N LEU A 97 -23.32 -10.09 13.50
CA LEU A 97 -24.27 -9.09 14.01
C LEU A 97 -25.69 -9.31 13.48
N ASN A 98 -26.63 -9.49 14.40
CA ASN A 98 -28.06 -9.52 14.10
C ASN A 98 -28.65 -8.10 14.26
N VAL A 99 -28.40 -7.28 13.25
CA VAL A 99 -28.93 -5.90 13.14
C VAL A 99 -29.52 -5.71 11.76
N ASP A 100 -30.45 -4.76 11.58
CA ASP A 100 -31.03 -4.46 10.26
C ASP A 100 -30.14 -3.56 9.41
N THR A 101 -29.44 -2.63 10.06
CA THR A 101 -28.56 -1.65 9.40
C THR A 101 -27.19 -1.68 10.06
N LEU A 102 -26.14 -1.84 9.26
CA LEU A 102 -24.74 -1.72 9.68
C LEU A 102 -24.20 -0.33 9.28
N HIS A 103 -23.71 0.42 10.25
CA HIS A 103 -23.03 1.70 10.04
C HIS A 103 -21.55 1.49 9.76
N ILE A 104 -21.06 2.13 8.70
CA ILE A 104 -19.66 2.11 8.29
C ILE A 104 -19.06 3.49 8.57
N GLU A 105 -18.05 3.50 9.42
CA GLU A 105 -17.31 4.71 9.78
C GLU A 105 -15.82 4.54 9.47
N HIS A 106 -15.25 5.56 8.86
CA HIS A 106 -13.80 5.66 8.73
C HIS A 106 -13.22 6.41 9.92
N LEU A 107 -12.28 5.78 10.64
CA LEU A 107 -11.56 6.39 11.75
C LEU A 107 -10.52 7.39 11.21
N TYR A 108 -10.58 8.64 11.67
CA TYR A 108 -9.52 9.62 11.43
C TYR A 108 -8.20 9.06 11.94
N ASN A 109 -7.16 9.13 11.09
CA ASN A 109 -5.84 8.64 11.49
C ASN A 109 -4.88 9.82 11.73
N PRO A 110 -4.42 10.04 12.97
CA PRO A 110 -3.50 11.12 13.29
C PRO A 110 -2.11 10.94 12.67
N MET A 111 -1.74 9.73 12.25
CA MET A 111 -0.44 9.44 11.64
C MET A 111 -0.34 9.92 10.17
N GLN A 112 -1.22 10.82 9.73
CA GLN A 112 -1.25 11.27 8.35
C GLN A 112 -0.06 12.18 7.98
N GLU A 113 0.66 12.71 8.98
CA GLU A 113 1.91 13.42 8.78
C GLU A 113 3.00 12.46 8.25
N SER A 114 3.58 12.82 7.12
CA SER A 114 4.57 12.01 6.41
C SER A 114 5.79 12.84 6.12
N LEU A 115 6.97 12.31 6.43
CA LEU A 115 8.24 12.86 5.95
C LEU A 115 8.36 12.69 4.44
N MET A 116 7.89 11.54 3.93
CA MET A 116 7.99 11.21 2.51
C MET A 116 6.83 10.30 2.06
N ASN A 117 6.36 10.53 0.84
CA ASN A 117 5.27 9.76 0.23
C ASN A 117 5.79 8.95 -0.97
N PHE A 118 5.45 7.68 -1.01
CA PHE A 118 5.79 6.72 -2.06
C PHE A 118 4.53 5.96 -2.51
N GLY A 119 3.68 6.63 -3.29
CA GLY A 119 2.41 6.04 -3.76
C GLY A 119 1.47 5.72 -2.60
N ASN A 120 1.24 4.43 -2.36
CA ASN A 120 0.43 3.91 -1.25
C ASN A 120 1.18 3.81 0.09
N LEU A 121 2.49 4.05 0.09
CA LEU A 121 3.33 4.02 1.29
C LEU A 121 3.70 5.43 1.73
N LYS A 122 3.76 5.65 3.04
CA LYS A 122 4.26 6.89 3.63
C LYS A 122 5.26 6.59 4.73
N LEU A 123 6.35 7.32 4.75
CA LEU A 123 7.38 7.21 5.78
C LEU A 123 7.14 8.27 6.85
N GLY A 124 6.93 7.85 8.10
CA GLY A 124 7.05 8.68 9.29
C GLY A 124 8.41 8.50 9.96
N ASP A 125 8.58 9.08 11.14
CA ASP A 125 9.86 9.01 11.88
C ASP A 125 10.28 7.56 12.20
N ASP A 126 9.37 6.79 12.82
CA ASP A 126 9.64 5.43 13.31
C ASP A 126 8.68 4.38 12.73
N TYR A 127 7.93 4.72 11.68
CA TYR A 127 6.94 3.84 11.10
C TYR A 127 6.80 4.02 9.58
N LEU A 128 6.44 2.93 8.91
CA LEU A 128 5.97 2.93 7.55
C LEU A 128 4.47 2.76 7.56
N ILE A 129 3.75 3.71 7.00
CA ILE A 129 2.31 3.64 6.80
C ILE A 129 2.04 3.05 5.43
N SER A 130 1.09 2.13 5.38
CA SER A 130 0.50 1.69 4.12
C SER A 130 -0.98 2.00 4.08
N ASN A 131 -1.42 2.45 2.92
CA ASN A 131 -2.82 2.64 2.58
C ASN A 131 -3.46 1.34 2.05
N ASP A 132 -2.78 0.20 2.03
CA ASP A 132 -3.31 -1.09 1.51
C ASP A 132 -4.32 -1.76 2.46
N VAL A 133 -5.33 -1.00 2.87
CA VAL A 133 -6.51 -1.48 3.57
C VAL A 133 -7.68 -1.44 2.58
N PHE A 134 -8.30 -2.59 2.38
CA PHE A 134 -9.43 -2.76 1.46
C PHE A 134 -10.67 -3.15 2.26
N LEU A 135 -11.79 -2.48 2.00
CA LEU A 135 -13.09 -2.85 2.54
C LEU A 135 -13.98 -3.29 1.38
N ASN A 136 -14.43 -4.54 1.43
CA ASN A 136 -15.26 -5.17 0.42
C ASN A 136 -16.58 -5.61 1.05
N PHE A 137 -17.62 -5.60 0.21
CA PHE A 137 -18.96 -6.05 0.59
C PHE A 137 -19.38 -7.18 -0.33
N THR A 138 -20.02 -8.21 0.21
CA THR A 138 -20.53 -9.35 -0.57
C THR A 138 -21.88 -9.76 -0.02
N SER A 139 -22.82 -10.11 -0.89
CA SER A 139 -24.14 -10.60 -0.48
C SER A 139 -24.03 -11.99 0.17
N THR A 140 -24.85 -12.25 1.18
CA THR A 140 -25.01 -13.58 1.76
C THR A 140 -26.49 -13.90 1.97
N GLU A 141 -26.82 -15.19 1.92
CA GLU A 141 -28.16 -15.71 2.27
C GLU A 141 -28.32 -15.92 3.78
N ASN A 142 -27.22 -15.80 4.56
CA ASN A 142 -27.27 -15.87 6.01
C ASN A 142 -28.07 -14.69 6.58
N ALA A 143 -28.72 -14.89 7.73
CA ALA A 143 -29.54 -13.84 8.37
C ALA A 143 -28.71 -12.73 9.03
N ASP A 144 -27.47 -13.03 9.44
CA ASP A 144 -26.61 -12.13 10.20
C ASP A 144 -25.51 -11.55 9.33
N PHE A 145 -25.12 -10.30 9.64
CA PHE A 145 -23.88 -9.75 9.10
C PHE A 145 -22.70 -10.55 9.62
N GLU A 146 -21.73 -10.81 8.76
CA GLU A 146 -20.46 -11.41 9.16
C GLU A 146 -19.31 -10.52 8.67
N ILE A 147 -18.43 -10.15 9.59
CA ILE A 147 -17.28 -9.29 9.32
C ILE A 147 -16.02 -10.12 9.49
N VAL A 148 -15.28 -10.29 8.40
CA VAL A 148 -14.03 -11.06 8.35
C VAL A 148 -12.87 -10.10 8.10
N GLU A 149 -11.86 -10.13 8.96
CA GLU A 149 -10.59 -9.45 8.74
C GLU A 149 -9.56 -10.46 8.24
N THR A 150 -9.02 -10.23 7.06
CA THR A 150 -7.92 -11.00 6.49
C THR A 150 -6.66 -10.15 6.41
N ARG A 151 -5.59 -10.63 7.03
CA ARG A 151 -4.23 -10.11 6.91
C ARG A 151 -3.46 -10.94 5.90
N GLU A 152 -2.87 -10.27 4.92
CA GLU A 152 -2.10 -10.90 3.84
C GLU A 152 -0.69 -10.34 3.85
N GLY A 153 0.32 -11.20 3.66
CA GLY A 153 1.72 -10.77 3.59
C GLY A 153 2.58 -11.78 2.85
N ARG A 154 3.77 -11.35 2.44
CA ARG A 154 4.73 -12.19 1.70
C ARG A 154 6.04 -12.37 2.46
N GLY A 155 6.73 -13.46 2.15
CA GLY A 155 8.00 -13.81 2.75
C GLY A 155 8.76 -14.83 1.91
N LYS A 156 9.96 -15.19 2.36
CA LYS A 156 10.72 -16.30 1.77
C LYS A 156 10.09 -17.64 2.10
N THR A 157 9.48 -17.75 3.30
CA THR A 157 8.67 -18.89 3.73
C THR A 157 7.32 -18.41 4.27
N GLN A 158 6.37 -19.31 4.50
CA GLN A 158 5.08 -18.97 5.07
C GLN A 158 5.20 -18.48 6.52
N GLU A 159 6.11 -19.08 7.30
CA GLU A 159 6.37 -18.69 8.69
C GLU A 159 7.01 -17.29 8.76
N GLU A 160 7.95 -16.98 7.85
CA GLU A 160 8.51 -15.63 7.75
C GLU A 160 7.41 -14.63 7.38
N ALA A 161 6.57 -14.95 6.38
CA ALA A 161 5.45 -14.12 5.98
C ALA A 161 4.46 -13.88 7.13
N GLN A 162 4.15 -14.92 7.92
CA GLN A 162 3.29 -14.80 9.09
C GLN A 162 3.91 -13.89 10.15
N SER A 163 5.20 -14.07 10.47
CA SER A 163 5.86 -13.20 11.45
C SER A 163 5.83 -11.72 11.06
N PHE A 164 5.78 -11.38 9.77
CA PHE A 164 5.63 -9.98 9.36
C PHE A 164 4.23 -9.43 9.58
N LEU A 165 3.20 -10.28 9.56
CA LEU A 165 1.82 -9.88 9.86
C LEU A 165 1.64 -9.54 11.33
N ASP A 166 2.36 -10.22 12.22
CA ASP A 166 2.33 -9.97 13.66
C ASP A 166 2.81 -8.55 14.03
N HIS A 167 3.61 -7.92 13.15
CA HIS A 167 4.13 -6.57 13.34
C HIS A 167 3.29 -5.49 12.63
N VAL A 168 2.17 -5.86 12.01
CA VAL A 168 1.24 -4.91 11.40
C VAL A 168 0.31 -4.34 12.48
N ASN A 169 0.44 -3.04 12.71
CA ASN A 169 -0.43 -2.28 13.60
C ASN A 169 -1.64 -1.77 12.82
N TYR A 170 -2.76 -2.46 12.99
CA TYR A 170 -4.05 -2.12 12.39
C TYR A 170 -5.15 -2.21 13.44
N VAL A 171 -6.06 -1.24 13.42
CA VAL A 171 -7.21 -1.18 14.34
C VAL A 171 -8.51 -1.11 13.55
N SER A 172 -9.41 -2.02 13.88
CA SER A 172 -10.83 -2.02 13.53
C SER A 172 -11.62 -2.20 14.82
N ASN A 173 -12.73 -1.49 14.96
CA ASN A 173 -13.62 -1.62 16.11
C ASN A 173 -15.03 -1.94 15.62
N ILE A 174 -15.65 -2.92 16.26
CA ILE A 174 -17.01 -3.36 15.98
C ILE A 174 -17.78 -3.27 17.29
N SER A 175 -18.79 -2.41 17.32
CA SER A 175 -19.64 -2.21 18.49
C SER A 175 -21.08 -2.00 18.05
N ASP A 176 -22.00 -2.72 18.67
CA ASP A 176 -23.44 -2.68 18.39
C ASP A 176 -23.75 -2.94 16.91
N ASN A 177 -24.05 -1.88 16.16
CA ASN A 177 -24.36 -1.91 14.74
C ASN A 177 -23.38 -1.08 13.90
N LYS A 178 -22.15 -0.88 14.39
CA LYS A 178 -21.15 -0.02 13.76
C LYS A 178 -19.81 -0.73 13.55
N LEU A 179 -19.30 -0.65 12.32
CA LEU A 179 -17.93 -1.00 11.95
C LEU A 179 -17.14 0.29 11.74
N ALA A 180 -16.28 0.60 12.70
CA ALA A 180 -15.32 1.70 12.60
C ALA A 180 -13.94 1.14 12.22
N TYR A 181 -13.39 1.55 11.07
CA TYR A 181 -12.14 0.99 10.57
C TYR A 181 -11.14 2.07 10.14
N GLN A 182 -9.84 1.76 10.23
CA GLN A 182 -8.79 2.64 9.70
C GLN A 182 -8.58 2.36 8.21
N THR A 183 -8.28 3.37 7.39
CA THR A 183 -7.93 3.18 5.97
C THR A 183 -6.44 2.96 5.72
N ILE A 184 -5.66 2.90 6.81
CA ILE A 184 -4.22 2.73 6.78
C ILE A 184 -3.83 1.77 7.92
N PHE A 185 -2.68 1.12 7.78
CA PHE A 185 -2.00 0.42 8.85
C PHE A 185 -0.55 0.90 8.94
N SER A 186 0.13 0.62 10.06
CA SER A 186 1.54 0.97 10.23
C SER A 186 2.42 -0.25 10.49
N ILE A 187 3.67 -0.17 10.04
CA ILE A 187 4.74 -1.12 10.30
C ILE A 187 5.84 -0.37 11.05
N PRO A 188 6.15 -0.74 12.30
CA PRO A 188 7.22 -0.11 13.07
C PRO A 188 8.59 -0.27 12.39
N ALA A 189 9.48 0.69 12.58
CA ALA A 189 10.87 0.59 12.15
C ALA A 189 11.52 -0.70 12.68
N GLY A 190 12.41 -1.29 11.87
CA GLY A 190 13.02 -2.59 12.15
C GLY A 190 12.25 -3.79 11.59
N ASN A 191 11.01 -3.60 11.14
CA ASN A 191 10.22 -4.65 10.48
C ASN A 191 10.21 -4.53 8.96
N LYS A 192 9.98 -5.65 8.26
CA LYS A 192 10.00 -5.68 6.80
C LYS A 192 8.65 -5.28 6.22
N TRP A 193 8.68 -4.40 5.23
CA TRP A 193 7.57 -4.29 4.28
C TRP A 193 7.70 -5.37 3.19
N ARG A 194 6.66 -6.18 3.02
CA ARG A 194 6.56 -7.31 2.08
C ARG A 194 5.13 -7.45 1.56
N ASP A 195 4.63 -6.40 0.92
CA ASP A 195 3.30 -6.39 0.30
C ASP A 195 2.20 -6.77 1.31
N GLN A 196 2.31 -6.32 2.56
CA GLN A 196 1.28 -6.56 3.56
C GLN A 196 -0.01 -5.83 3.19
N LYS A 197 -1.16 -6.48 3.41
CA LYS A 197 -2.49 -5.93 3.12
C LYS A 197 -3.45 -6.32 4.22
N ILE A 198 -4.40 -5.43 4.48
CA ILE A 198 -5.56 -5.71 5.33
C ILE A 198 -6.79 -5.71 4.45
N ARG A 199 -7.60 -6.76 4.54
CA ARG A 199 -8.88 -6.88 3.84
C ARG A 199 -9.98 -7.07 4.87
N LEU A 200 -10.89 -6.11 4.94
CA LEU A 200 -12.15 -6.26 5.63
C LEU A 200 -13.19 -6.71 4.62
N GLN A 201 -13.80 -7.86 4.88
CA GLN A 201 -14.87 -8.44 4.11
C GLN A 201 -16.13 -8.37 4.97
N VAL A 202 -17.15 -7.67 4.49
CA VAL A 202 -18.47 -7.62 5.14
C VAL A 202 -19.43 -8.43 4.29
N ASN A 203 -19.88 -9.56 4.83
CA ASN A 203 -20.95 -10.36 4.25
C ASN A 203 -22.28 -9.79 4.72
N VAL A 204 -23.09 -9.36 3.76
CA VAL A 204 -24.30 -8.55 3.98
C VAL A 204 -25.52 -9.38 3.61
N PRO A 205 -26.42 -9.67 4.56
CA PRO A 205 -27.65 -10.39 4.27
C PRO A 205 -28.50 -9.67 3.24
N VAL A 206 -29.07 -10.42 2.29
CA VAL A 206 -30.02 -9.87 1.32
C VAL A 206 -31.21 -9.27 2.07
N GLY A 207 -31.57 -8.03 1.70
CA GLY A 207 -32.65 -7.26 2.33
C GLY A 207 -32.20 -6.32 3.45
N LYS A 208 -30.99 -6.50 4.01
CA LYS A 208 -30.43 -5.61 5.04
C LYS A 208 -29.70 -4.40 4.47
N PHE A 209 -29.36 -3.45 5.34
CA PHE A 209 -28.89 -2.12 4.95
C PHE A 209 -27.47 -1.80 5.44
N ILE A 210 -26.78 -0.96 4.68
CA ILE A 210 -25.53 -0.34 5.06
C ILE A 210 -25.69 1.17 5.02
N ALA A 211 -25.31 1.84 6.10
CA ALA A 211 -25.25 3.28 6.20
C ALA A 211 -23.79 3.74 6.24
N PHE A 212 -23.43 4.72 5.43
CA PHE A 212 -22.09 5.32 5.44
C PHE A 212 -22.14 6.64 6.19
N ASP A 213 -21.59 6.65 7.42
CA ASP A 213 -21.63 7.85 8.27
C ASP A 213 -20.76 8.98 7.68
N ASN A 214 -19.63 8.60 7.07
CA ASN A 214 -18.63 9.53 6.53
C ASN A 214 -18.38 9.26 5.04
N ASN A 215 -17.86 10.25 4.31
CA ASN A 215 -17.54 10.10 2.90
C ASN A 215 -16.36 9.13 2.74
N SER A 216 -16.51 8.10 1.91
CA SER A 216 -15.44 7.13 1.68
C SER A 216 -15.12 6.98 0.19
N ARG A 217 -14.22 7.86 -0.29
CA ARG A 217 -13.68 7.82 -1.66
C ARG A 217 -12.83 6.57 -1.95
N ARG A 218 -12.59 5.72 -0.96
CA ARG A 218 -11.75 4.52 -1.08
C ARG A 218 -12.56 3.22 -1.07
N ILE A 219 -13.87 3.30 -0.89
CA ILE A 219 -14.78 2.17 -0.99
C ILE A 219 -15.38 2.15 -2.38
N TRP A 220 -15.37 0.97 -2.99
CA TRP A 220 -16.09 0.71 -4.24
C TRP A 220 -17.27 -0.19 -3.92
N LEU A 221 -18.47 0.35 -4.06
CA LEU A 221 -19.71 -0.40 -3.87
C LEU A 221 -20.19 -0.94 -5.22
N SER A 222 -20.44 -2.26 -5.31
CA SER A 222 -21.08 -2.84 -6.49
C SER A 222 -22.58 -2.56 -6.44
N VAL A 223 -23.03 -1.62 -7.26
CA VAL A 223 -24.45 -1.22 -7.35
C VAL A 223 -25.14 -2.11 -8.38
N LYS A 224 -26.44 -2.36 -8.16
CA LYS A 224 -27.33 -3.00 -9.14
C LYS A 224 -27.14 -2.29 -10.49
N GLU A 225 -27.03 -3.07 -11.57
CA GLU A 225 -26.58 -2.68 -12.93
C GLU A 225 -25.08 -2.88 -13.22
N GLY A 226 -24.31 -3.39 -12.26
CA GLY A 226 -22.90 -3.75 -12.48
C GLY A 226 -21.94 -2.56 -12.49
N ASN A 227 -22.43 -1.37 -12.11
CA ASN A 227 -21.63 -0.17 -11.94
C ASN A 227 -21.04 -0.09 -10.53
N TYR A 228 -19.87 0.52 -10.41
CA TYR A 228 -19.27 0.82 -9.11
C TYR A 228 -19.45 2.28 -8.74
N GLN A 229 -19.84 2.53 -7.49
CA GLN A 229 -20.01 3.89 -6.96
C GLN A 229 -19.26 4.07 -5.64
N HIS A 230 -18.82 5.30 -5.39
CA HIS A 230 -18.29 5.71 -4.09
C HIS A 230 -19.45 6.17 -3.20
N PRO A 231 -19.65 5.55 -2.02
CA PRO A 231 -20.69 5.97 -1.12
C PRO A 231 -20.40 7.36 -0.55
N GLN A 232 -21.41 8.22 -0.55
CA GLN A 232 -21.34 9.56 0.03
C GLN A 232 -21.65 9.52 1.52
N ALA A 233 -21.23 10.53 2.27
CA ALA A 233 -21.61 10.66 3.68
C ALA A 233 -23.13 10.74 3.82
N GLY A 234 -23.68 10.01 4.78
CA GLY A 234 -25.12 9.89 5.03
C GLY A 234 -25.88 9.01 4.03
N SER A 235 -25.19 8.32 3.12
CA SER A 235 -25.86 7.44 2.16
C SER A 235 -26.26 6.09 2.78
N ILE A 236 -27.43 5.59 2.40
CA ILE A 236 -27.96 4.29 2.83
C ILE A 236 -28.23 3.41 1.62
N TYR A 237 -27.68 2.20 1.64
CA TYR A 237 -27.83 1.20 0.59
C TYR A 237 -28.47 -0.07 1.14
N GLN A 238 -29.40 -0.66 0.39
CA GLN A 238 -29.95 -1.98 0.66
C GLN A 238 -29.22 -3.02 -0.18
N MET A 239 -28.87 -4.16 0.41
CA MET A 239 -28.33 -5.29 -0.33
C MET A 239 -29.46 -6.06 -1.03
N THR A 240 -29.31 -6.30 -2.33
CA THR A 240 -30.18 -7.19 -3.12
C THR A 240 -29.35 -8.31 -3.73
N ALA A 241 -30.00 -9.33 -4.30
CA ALA A 241 -29.29 -10.42 -5.00
C ALA A 241 -28.42 -9.93 -6.18
N ASP A 242 -28.79 -8.80 -6.80
CA ASP A 242 -28.09 -8.22 -7.95
C ASP A 242 -27.06 -7.14 -7.57
N GLY A 243 -26.85 -6.92 -6.26
CA GLY A 243 -25.97 -5.86 -5.74
C GLY A 243 -26.73 -4.80 -4.91
N PHE A 244 -26.03 -3.71 -4.58
CA PHE A 244 -26.61 -2.67 -3.74
C PHE A 244 -27.57 -1.76 -4.49
N VAL A 245 -28.65 -1.33 -3.82
CA VAL A 245 -29.57 -0.31 -4.31
C VAL A 245 -29.56 0.86 -3.33
N CYS A 246 -29.36 2.08 -3.84
CA CYS A 246 -29.41 3.25 -2.96
C CYS A 246 -30.85 3.56 -2.54
N VAL A 247 -31.07 3.66 -1.23
CA VAL A 247 -32.36 4.02 -0.61
C VAL A 247 -32.39 5.51 -0.28
N THR A 248 -31.27 6.02 0.24
CA THR A 248 -31.11 7.44 0.57
C THR A 248 -29.73 7.85 0.10
N CYS A 249 -29.67 8.52 -1.05
CA CYS A 249 -28.45 9.11 -1.58
C CYS A 249 -28.59 10.64 -1.51
N PRO A 250 -27.59 11.37 -1.00
CA PRO A 250 -27.56 12.80 -1.18
C PRO A 250 -27.61 13.10 -2.68
N LYS A 251 -28.45 14.05 -3.09
CA LYS A 251 -28.38 14.57 -4.47
C LYS A 251 -27.00 15.18 -4.64
N GLU A 252 -26.32 14.84 -5.72
CA GLU A 252 -25.02 15.38 -6.12
C GLU A 252 -25.00 16.89 -5.87
N ALA A 253 -24.36 17.31 -4.77
CA ALA A 253 -24.00 18.70 -4.62
C ALA A 253 -22.88 18.92 -5.63
N GLU A 254 -23.15 19.77 -6.63
CA GLU A 254 -22.15 20.36 -7.51
C GLU A 254 -20.84 20.49 -6.74
N ALA A 255 -19.82 19.77 -7.18
CA ALA A 255 -18.47 19.92 -6.70
C ALA A 255 -18.05 21.37 -6.99
N ALA A 256 -18.24 22.25 -6.01
CA ALA A 256 -17.65 23.57 -6.00
C ALA A 256 -16.14 23.40 -5.93
N GLN A 257 -15.53 23.59 -7.11
CA GLN A 257 -14.20 24.13 -7.44
C GLN A 257 -13.05 23.86 -6.46
#